data_AF-A0A535Q1A9-F1
#
_entry.id   AF-A0A535Q1A9-F1
#
_cell.length_a   1.000
_cell.length_b   1.000
_cell.length_c   1.000
_cell.angle_alpha   90.00
_cell.angle_beta   90.00
_cell.angle_gamma   90.00
#
_symmetry.space_group_name_H-M   'P 1'
#
loop_
_entity.id
_entity.type
_entity.pdbx_description
1 polymer ?
#
loop_
_entity_poly.entity_id
_entity_poly.type
_entity_poly.pdbx_seq_one_letter_code
_entity_poly.pdbx_strand_id
1 'polypeptide(L)'
;MTILLVVLALLAVLSGFGLIFYSTIYRPNQLHMQATATAQTQQTIVAQTTATANTQATGTAVAISHATATAQAQATANVIATATALQNIYTSATKGSPVLDDSLSFNTGSSWEEDQAQGGGGCGFSGGAYHASIDQKGFYFACAAQNTSFSNFAYQVQMTITKGDAGGVFFRGNRSASQFYLLSIARDGTFDLFISKDQNHSSDLNFGNSSAIKKSTGQANLITVVVRGNSIYFYINKQYAGSVNDSTYTGGQVGVFVDARTTATDVAFNNAQVWKL
;
A
#
# COMPACT_ATOMS: atom_id res chain seq x y z
N MET A 1 15.90 -48.04 106.44
CA MET A 1 16.93 -47.95 105.37
C MET A 1 16.50 -48.66 104.08
N THR A 2 15.88 -49.85 104.15
CA THR A 2 15.36 -50.60 102.99
C THR A 2 14.23 -49.92 102.21
N ILE A 3 13.28 -49.28 102.89
CA ILE A 3 12.17 -48.54 102.23
C ILE A 3 12.71 -47.41 101.34
N LEU A 4 13.77 -46.72 101.79
CA LEU A 4 14.38 -45.62 101.05
C LEU A 4 15.05 -46.10 99.74
N LEU A 5 15.71 -47.27 99.77
CA LEU A 5 16.37 -47.87 98.61
C LEU A 5 15.36 -48.36 97.56
N VAL A 6 14.22 -48.91 97.98
CA VAL A 6 13.14 -49.34 97.08
C VAL A 6 12.48 -48.13 96.41
N VAL A 7 12.27 -47.05 97.16
CA VAL A 7 11.76 -45.77 96.61
C VAL A 7 12.73 -45.18 95.59
N LEU A 8 14.03 -45.19 95.87
CA LEU A 8 15.07 -44.72 94.93
C LEU A 8 15.15 -45.57 93.65
N ALA A 9 15.03 -46.90 93.76
CA ALA A 9 15.02 -47.79 92.60
C ALA A 9 13.77 -47.58 91.72
N LEU A 10 12.59 -47.39 92.32
CA LEU A 10 11.36 -47.07 91.60
C LEU A 10 11.43 -45.71 90.91
N LEU A 11 12.02 -44.70 91.56
CA LEU A 11 12.25 -43.39 90.94
C LEU A 11 13.21 -43.49 89.74
N ALA A 12 14.25 -44.31 89.83
CA ALA A 12 15.17 -44.54 88.71
C ALA A 12 14.47 -45.21 87.52
N VAL A 13 13.66 -46.26 87.76
CA VAL A 13 12.90 -46.94 86.70
C VAL A 13 11.85 -46.01 86.07
N LEU A 14 11.12 -45.24 86.87
CA LEU A 14 10.16 -44.24 86.37
C LEU A 14 10.85 -43.13 85.58
N SER A 15 12.04 -42.69 86.01
CA SER A 15 12.84 -41.70 85.26
C SER A 15 13.36 -42.26 83.93
N GLY A 16 13.76 -43.54 83.89
CA GLY A 16 14.22 -44.23 82.69
C GLY A 16 13.09 -44.44 81.67
N PHE A 17 11.91 -44.88 82.12
CA PHE A 17 10.72 -44.96 81.27
C PHE A 17 10.26 -43.58 80.78
N GLY A 18 10.33 -42.55 81.63
CA GLY A 18 10.07 -41.17 81.24
C GLY A 18 11.03 -40.67 80.15
N LEU A 19 12.32 -40.97 80.28
CA LEU A 19 13.34 -40.65 79.27
C LEU A 19 13.12 -41.39 77.95
N ILE A 20 12.78 -42.69 77.99
CA ILE A 20 12.47 -43.47 76.79
C ILE A 20 11.21 -42.93 76.12
N PHE A 21 10.11 -42.74 76.83
CA PHE A 21 8.88 -42.16 76.29
C PHE A 21 9.11 -40.76 75.70
N TYR A 22 9.89 -39.93 76.39
CA TYR A 22 10.24 -38.59 75.91
C TYR A 22 11.07 -38.64 74.62
N SER A 23 12.08 -39.52 74.56
CA SER A 23 13.01 -39.61 73.43
C SER A 23 12.47 -40.36 72.21
N THR A 24 11.61 -41.37 72.39
CA THR A 24 11.10 -42.22 71.31
C THR A 24 9.70 -41.85 70.83
N ILE A 25 8.89 -41.18 71.66
CA ILE A 25 7.49 -40.84 71.32
C ILE A 25 7.28 -39.32 71.32
N TYR A 26 7.56 -38.64 72.42
CA TYR A 26 7.20 -37.23 72.57
C TYR A 26 8.04 -36.30 71.66
N ARG A 27 9.36 -36.38 71.74
CA ARG A 27 10.30 -35.55 70.96
C ARG A 27 10.19 -35.83 69.44
N PRO A 28 10.10 -37.08 68.95
CA PRO A 28 9.92 -37.35 67.53
C PRO A 28 8.58 -36.86 66.98
N ASN A 29 7.49 -36.94 67.75
CA ASN A 29 6.20 -36.37 67.34
C ASN A 29 6.26 -34.84 67.26
N GLN A 30 6.91 -34.17 68.21
CA GLN A 30 7.14 -32.72 68.12
C GLN A 30 7.92 -32.33 66.86
N LEU A 31 8.98 -33.06 66.53
CA LEU A 31 9.77 -32.83 65.31
C LEU A 31 8.95 -33.11 64.03
N HIS A 32 8.12 -34.15 64.00
CA HIS A 32 7.23 -34.42 62.86
C HIS A 32 6.18 -33.32 62.68
N MET A 33 5.58 -32.83 63.76
CA MET A 33 4.62 -31.71 63.69
C MET A 33 5.31 -30.44 63.15
N GLN A 34 6.52 -30.12 63.64
CA GLN A 34 7.30 -28.98 63.14
C GLN A 34 7.71 -29.16 61.67
N ALA A 35 8.16 -30.35 61.27
CA ALA A 35 8.51 -30.66 59.88
C ALA A 35 7.30 -30.54 58.96
N THR A 36 6.13 -31.04 59.39
CA THR A 36 4.88 -30.94 58.63
C THR A 36 4.44 -29.48 58.46
N ALA A 37 4.48 -28.70 59.54
CA ALA A 37 4.14 -27.27 59.49
C ALA A 37 5.08 -26.48 58.56
N THR A 38 6.38 -26.81 58.59
CA THR A 38 7.39 -26.19 57.71
C THR A 38 7.15 -26.56 56.24
N ALA A 39 6.88 -27.84 55.96
CA ALA A 39 6.57 -28.32 54.61
C ALA A 39 5.29 -27.68 54.05
N GLN A 40 4.22 -27.58 54.85
CA GLN A 40 2.98 -26.91 54.47
C GLN A 40 3.19 -25.42 54.18
N THR A 41 4.02 -24.74 54.98
CA THR A 41 4.36 -23.33 54.77
C THR A 41 5.11 -23.14 53.45
N GLN A 42 6.13 -23.97 53.19
CA GLN A 42 6.87 -23.94 51.93
C GLN A 42 5.98 -24.24 50.71
N GLN A 43 5.10 -25.23 50.81
CA GLN A 43 4.16 -25.57 49.74
C GLN A 43 3.19 -24.41 49.46
N THR A 44 2.71 -23.72 50.50
CA THR A 44 1.85 -22.54 50.39
C THR A 44 2.59 -21.37 49.72
N ILE A 45 3.85 -21.11 50.11
CA ILE A 45 4.69 -20.08 49.49
C ILE A 45 4.88 -20.37 48.00
N VAL A 46 5.23 -21.62 47.63
CA VAL A 46 5.41 -22.01 46.22
C VAL A 46 4.10 -21.87 45.44
N ALA A 47 2.97 -22.26 46.00
CA ALA A 47 1.67 -22.08 45.35
C ALA A 47 1.33 -20.59 45.14
N GLN A 48 1.59 -19.74 46.13
CA GLN A 48 1.34 -18.30 46.06
C GLN A 48 2.27 -17.59 45.07
N THR A 49 3.57 -17.92 45.06
CA THR A 49 4.53 -17.34 44.10
C THR A 49 4.23 -17.80 42.68
N THR A 50 3.86 -19.08 42.49
CA THR A 50 3.44 -19.61 41.19
C THR A 50 2.16 -18.93 40.70
N ALA A 51 1.15 -18.78 41.57
CA ALA A 51 -0.08 -18.07 41.22
C ALA A 51 0.20 -16.61 40.82
N THR A 52 1.05 -15.91 41.59
CA THR A 52 1.44 -14.52 41.31
C THR A 52 2.20 -14.40 39.97
N ALA A 53 3.17 -15.28 39.74
CA ALA A 53 3.91 -15.33 38.48
C ALA A 53 3.00 -15.61 37.29
N ASN A 54 2.04 -16.53 37.44
CA ASN A 54 1.04 -16.82 36.41
C ASN A 54 0.14 -15.62 36.15
N THR A 55 -0.39 -14.95 37.17
CA THR A 55 -1.19 -13.73 36.99
C THR A 55 -0.40 -12.62 36.30
N GLN A 56 0.87 -12.42 36.67
CA GLN A 56 1.73 -11.42 36.04
C GLN A 56 2.05 -11.77 34.59
N ALA A 57 2.36 -13.04 34.29
CA ALA A 57 2.61 -13.52 32.93
C ALA A 57 1.36 -13.39 32.06
N THR A 58 0.18 -13.79 32.57
CA THR A 58 -1.10 -13.65 31.87
C THR A 58 -1.45 -12.18 31.65
N GLY A 59 -1.30 -11.32 32.67
CA GLY A 59 -1.54 -9.88 32.54
C GLY A 59 -0.62 -9.22 31.51
N THR A 60 0.65 -9.62 31.48
CA THR A 60 1.63 -9.15 30.49
C THR A 60 1.27 -9.62 29.08
N ALA A 61 0.92 -10.90 28.91
CA ALA A 61 0.52 -11.45 27.62
C ALA A 61 -0.75 -10.78 27.06
N VAL A 62 -1.74 -10.52 27.92
CA VAL A 62 -2.97 -9.79 27.57
C VAL A 62 -2.66 -8.33 27.22
N ALA A 63 -1.79 -7.66 27.97
CA ALA A 63 -1.38 -6.29 27.65
C ALA A 63 -0.67 -6.21 26.28
N ILE A 64 0.22 -7.17 25.98
CA ILE A 64 0.92 -7.24 24.69
C ILE A 64 -0.06 -7.53 23.55
N SER A 65 -1.02 -8.44 23.73
CA SER A 65 -2.02 -8.75 22.70
C SER A 65 -2.92 -7.55 22.39
N HIS A 66 -3.38 -6.82 23.42
CA HIS A 66 -4.15 -5.60 23.26
C HIS A 66 -3.34 -4.49 22.58
N ALA A 67 -2.08 -4.28 22.98
CA ALA A 67 -1.21 -3.30 22.36
C ALA A 67 -0.99 -3.61 20.87
N THR A 68 -0.76 -4.88 20.54
CA THR A 68 -0.57 -5.34 19.15
C THR A 68 -1.83 -5.16 18.32
N ALA A 69 -3.00 -5.56 18.84
CA ALA A 69 -4.28 -5.37 18.16
C ALA A 69 -4.60 -3.90 17.91
N THR A 70 -4.29 -3.02 18.88
CA THR A 70 -4.49 -1.57 18.75
C THR A 70 -3.58 -0.98 17.67
N ALA A 71 -2.29 -1.37 17.66
CA ALA A 71 -1.34 -0.91 16.64
C ALA A 71 -1.74 -1.37 15.22
N GLN A 72 -2.20 -2.61 15.07
CA GLN A 72 -2.72 -3.12 13.80
C GLN A 72 -3.97 -2.37 13.34
N ALA A 73 -4.93 -2.15 14.24
CA ALA A 73 -6.15 -1.40 13.92
C ALA A 73 -5.85 0.04 13.48
N GLN A 74 -4.91 0.72 14.15
CA GLN A 74 -4.47 2.07 13.76
C GLN A 74 -3.77 2.07 12.41
N ALA A 75 -2.88 1.11 12.15
CA ALA A 75 -2.22 0.98 10.86
C ALA A 75 -3.22 0.75 9.72
N THR A 76 -4.19 -0.14 9.91
CA THR A 76 -5.27 -0.39 8.94
C THR A 76 -6.13 0.86 8.72
N ALA A 77 -6.52 1.57 9.79
CA ALA A 77 -7.30 2.79 9.68
C ALA A 77 -6.57 3.88 8.87
N ASN A 78 -5.26 4.05 9.09
CA ASN A 78 -4.44 5.02 8.35
C ASN A 78 -4.32 4.69 6.86
N VAL A 79 -4.17 3.40 6.51
CA VAL A 79 -4.15 2.94 5.12
C VAL A 79 -5.49 3.23 4.44
N ILE A 80 -6.61 2.91 5.10
CA ILE A 80 -7.95 3.16 4.56
C ILE A 80 -8.18 4.66 4.37
N ALA A 81 -7.85 5.48 5.37
CA ALA A 81 -8.01 6.93 5.29
C ALA A 81 -7.21 7.54 4.13
N THR A 82 -5.96 7.08 3.93
CA THR A 82 -5.11 7.52 2.81
C THR A 82 -5.71 7.11 1.47
N ALA A 83 -6.14 5.86 1.33
CA ALA A 83 -6.77 5.37 0.09
C ALA A 83 -8.07 6.14 -0.22
N THR A 84 -8.90 6.42 0.79
CA THR A 84 -10.10 7.26 0.64
C THR A 84 -9.75 8.68 0.22
N ALA A 85 -8.74 9.31 0.82
CA ALA A 85 -8.32 10.66 0.45
C ALA A 85 -7.84 10.73 -1.02
N LEU A 86 -7.03 9.76 -1.46
CA LEU A 86 -6.54 9.66 -2.84
C LEU A 86 -7.68 9.39 -3.82
N GLN A 87 -8.66 8.58 -3.45
CA GLN A 87 -9.84 8.36 -4.28
C GLN A 87 -10.72 9.61 -4.36
N ASN A 88 -10.84 10.36 -3.26
CA ASN A 88 -11.61 11.60 -3.22
C ASN A 88 -11.03 12.69 -4.12
N ILE A 89 -9.71 12.70 -4.35
CA ILE A 89 -9.07 13.58 -5.34
C ILE A 89 -9.63 13.29 -6.74
N TYR A 90 -9.67 12.02 -7.15
CA TYR A 90 -10.25 11.61 -8.44
C TYR A 90 -11.73 11.99 -8.53
N THR A 91 -12.55 11.56 -7.57
CA THR A 91 -14.01 11.75 -7.64
C THR A 91 -14.40 13.21 -7.64
N SER A 92 -13.68 14.05 -6.90
CA SER A 92 -13.91 15.51 -6.90
C SER A 92 -13.43 16.16 -8.19
N ALA A 93 -12.29 15.71 -8.73
CA ALA A 93 -11.69 16.31 -9.92
C ALA A 93 -12.45 15.97 -11.22
N THR A 94 -13.14 14.82 -11.26
CA THR A 94 -13.98 14.41 -12.40
C THR A 94 -15.48 14.63 -12.14
N LYS A 95 -15.84 15.55 -11.24
CA LYS A 95 -17.24 15.85 -10.90
C LYS A 95 -17.82 16.90 -11.85
N GLY A 96 -19.07 16.70 -12.26
CA GLY A 96 -19.78 17.64 -13.12
C GLY A 96 -19.43 17.46 -14.60
N SER A 97 -19.83 18.43 -15.41
CA SER A 97 -19.61 18.39 -16.86
C SER A 97 -18.17 18.79 -17.20
N PRO A 98 -17.47 18.00 -18.03
CA PRO A 98 -16.15 18.38 -18.50
C PRO A 98 -16.22 19.60 -19.44
N VAL A 99 -15.15 20.38 -19.47
CA VAL A 99 -14.98 21.53 -20.39
C VAL A 99 -14.54 21.11 -21.79
N LEU A 100 -13.98 19.91 -21.91
CA LEU A 100 -13.71 19.23 -23.17
C LEU A 100 -14.36 17.86 -23.05
N ASP A 101 -15.25 17.51 -23.98
CA ASP A 101 -15.90 16.20 -24.06
C ASP A 101 -15.83 15.77 -25.53
N ASP A 102 -14.77 15.03 -25.87
CA ASP A 102 -14.45 14.67 -27.24
C ASP A 102 -14.55 13.14 -27.39
N SER A 103 -15.43 12.67 -28.27
CA SER A 103 -15.60 11.23 -28.51
C SER A 103 -14.34 10.60 -29.11
N LEU A 104 -13.50 11.40 -29.77
CA LEU A 104 -12.38 10.99 -30.60
C LEU A 104 -12.78 10.08 -31.78
N SER A 105 -14.01 10.20 -32.27
CA SER A 105 -14.47 9.44 -33.45
C SER A 105 -14.15 10.12 -34.78
N PHE A 106 -13.93 11.43 -34.76
CA PHE A 106 -13.56 12.30 -35.89
C PHE A 106 -13.02 13.61 -35.32
N ASN A 107 -12.36 14.41 -36.15
CA ASN A 107 -11.79 15.67 -35.70
C ASN A 107 -12.89 16.69 -35.36
N THR A 108 -12.81 17.30 -34.18
CA THR A 108 -13.75 18.30 -33.68
C THR A 108 -13.06 19.65 -33.49
N GLY A 109 -13.68 20.59 -32.77
CA GLY A 109 -13.09 21.90 -32.45
C GLY A 109 -11.76 21.85 -31.67
N SER A 110 -11.41 20.69 -31.08
CA SER A 110 -10.14 20.46 -30.38
C SER A 110 -8.91 20.42 -31.31
N SER A 111 -9.11 20.24 -32.62
CA SER A 111 -8.05 20.17 -33.66
C SER A 111 -6.97 19.15 -33.31
N TRP A 112 -7.36 17.88 -33.22
CA TRP A 112 -6.42 16.77 -33.04
C TRP A 112 -5.54 16.62 -34.29
N GLU A 113 -4.25 16.37 -34.08
CA GLU A 113 -3.27 16.21 -35.17
C GLU A 113 -3.56 15.00 -36.07
N GLU A 114 -3.41 15.15 -37.37
CA GLU A 114 -3.54 14.06 -38.35
C GLU A 114 -2.23 13.94 -39.14
N ASP A 115 -1.13 13.80 -38.39
CA ASP A 115 0.23 13.87 -38.89
C ASP A 115 0.85 12.48 -39.08
N GLN A 116 1.85 12.40 -39.96
CA GLN A 116 2.64 11.18 -40.17
C GLN A 116 3.92 11.23 -39.33
N ALA A 117 4.25 10.10 -38.69
CA ALA A 117 5.50 9.98 -37.94
C ALA A 117 6.67 9.66 -38.87
N GLN A 118 7.87 10.20 -38.56
CA GLN A 118 9.09 9.95 -39.34
C GLN A 118 9.50 8.46 -39.39
N GLY A 119 9.01 7.64 -38.45
CA GLY A 119 9.22 6.18 -38.36
C GLY A 119 8.06 5.33 -38.88
N GLY A 120 7.14 5.89 -39.67
CA GLY A 120 5.91 5.23 -40.12
C GLY A 120 4.80 5.24 -39.06
N GLY A 121 3.54 5.17 -39.48
CA GLY A 121 2.39 5.45 -38.62
C GLY A 121 2.15 6.95 -38.46
N GLY A 122 1.66 7.36 -37.29
CA GLY A 122 1.27 8.74 -37.01
C GLY A 122 -0.03 8.81 -36.24
N CYS A 123 -0.77 9.89 -36.42
CA CYS A 123 -2.04 10.16 -35.76
C CYS A 123 -3.16 10.27 -36.80
N GLY A 124 -4.35 9.75 -36.50
CA GLY A 124 -5.48 9.90 -37.39
C GLY A 124 -6.75 9.20 -36.92
N PHE A 125 -7.88 9.59 -37.48
CA PHE A 125 -9.17 8.99 -37.15
C PHE A 125 -9.46 7.78 -38.05
N SER A 126 -9.73 6.64 -37.43
CA SER A 126 -10.15 5.44 -38.15
C SER A 126 -10.97 4.52 -37.25
N GLY A 127 -11.91 3.76 -37.83
CA GLY A 127 -12.71 2.80 -37.06
C GLY A 127 -13.56 3.40 -35.93
N GLY A 128 -13.84 4.70 -35.96
CA GLY A 128 -14.57 5.41 -34.89
C GLY A 128 -13.73 5.75 -33.66
N ALA A 129 -12.40 5.69 -33.76
CA ALA A 129 -11.45 6.08 -32.73
C ALA A 129 -10.32 6.93 -33.30
N TYR A 130 -9.59 7.60 -32.42
CA TYR A 130 -8.36 8.30 -32.77
C TYR A 130 -7.19 7.37 -32.52
N HIS A 131 -6.40 7.10 -33.55
CA HIS A 131 -5.28 6.19 -33.49
C HIS A 131 -3.98 6.96 -33.40
N ALA A 132 -3.10 6.52 -32.50
CA ALA A 132 -1.68 6.85 -32.53
C ALA A 132 -0.90 5.57 -32.80
N SER A 133 -0.07 5.56 -33.83
CA SER A 133 0.73 4.41 -34.23
C SER A 133 2.17 4.80 -34.57
N ILE A 134 3.08 3.84 -34.38
CA ILE A 134 4.47 3.97 -34.78
C ILE A 134 4.96 2.59 -35.21
N ASP A 135 5.49 2.50 -36.43
CA ASP A 135 5.92 1.22 -37.01
C ASP A 135 7.33 0.84 -36.58
N GLN A 136 8.19 1.85 -36.37
CA GLN A 136 9.56 1.66 -35.95
C GLN A 136 9.67 1.49 -34.43
N LYS A 137 10.26 0.36 -33.99
CA LYS A 137 10.58 0.12 -32.58
C LYS A 137 11.68 1.07 -32.06
N GLY A 138 11.67 1.33 -30.76
CA GLY A 138 12.55 2.27 -30.08
C GLY A 138 12.09 3.73 -30.19
N PHE A 139 10.88 3.97 -30.70
CA PHE A 139 10.32 5.31 -30.88
C PHE A 139 8.96 5.42 -30.20
N TYR A 140 8.68 6.63 -29.73
CA TYR A 140 7.33 7.04 -29.35
C TYR A 140 6.89 8.21 -30.22
N PHE A 141 5.58 8.39 -30.36
CA PHE A 141 5.01 9.52 -31.09
C PHE A 141 3.84 10.11 -30.30
N ALA A 142 3.84 11.42 -30.14
CA ALA A 142 2.79 12.17 -29.45
C ALA A 142 1.89 12.90 -30.45
N CYS A 143 0.61 12.99 -30.13
CA CYS A 143 -0.43 13.60 -30.95
C CYS A 143 -1.23 14.60 -30.12
N ALA A 144 -1.15 15.88 -30.45
CA ALA A 144 -1.77 16.95 -29.67
C ALA A 144 -3.22 17.23 -30.06
N ALA A 145 -4.03 17.63 -29.08
CA ALA A 145 -5.21 18.44 -29.31
C ALA A 145 -4.78 19.92 -29.40
N GLN A 146 -4.57 20.44 -30.61
CA GLN A 146 -3.84 21.69 -30.80
C GLN A 146 -4.52 22.92 -30.18
N ASN A 147 -5.85 22.93 -30.15
CA ASN A 147 -6.65 24.04 -29.61
C ASN A 147 -6.90 23.93 -28.10
N THR A 148 -5.98 23.29 -27.36
CA THR A 148 -6.11 23.10 -25.90
C THR A 148 -4.97 23.77 -25.14
N SER A 149 -5.29 24.30 -23.96
CA SER A 149 -4.29 24.74 -22.99
C SER A 149 -4.88 24.71 -21.58
N PHE A 150 -4.31 23.90 -20.70
CA PHE A 150 -4.79 23.69 -19.34
C PHE A 150 -3.65 23.75 -18.33
N SER A 151 -3.92 24.31 -17.14
CA SER A 151 -2.97 24.38 -16.02
C SER A 151 -3.38 23.44 -14.89
N ASN A 152 -4.51 23.69 -14.24
CA ASN A 152 -5.12 22.82 -13.23
C ASN A 152 -6.32 22.10 -13.84
N PHE A 153 -6.27 20.77 -13.90
CA PHE A 153 -7.29 19.99 -14.59
C PHE A 153 -7.27 18.52 -14.17
N ALA A 154 -8.38 17.82 -14.38
CA ALA A 154 -8.38 16.38 -14.61
C ALA A 154 -8.48 16.12 -16.11
N TYR A 155 -7.64 15.23 -16.64
CA TYR A 155 -7.70 14.76 -18.03
C TYR A 155 -7.83 13.25 -18.04
N GLN A 156 -8.88 12.75 -18.69
CA GLN A 156 -9.24 11.34 -18.76
C GLN A 156 -9.40 10.91 -20.22
N VAL A 157 -8.88 9.74 -20.57
CA VAL A 157 -9.05 9.15 -21.91
C VAL A 157 -9.22 7.65 -21.78
N GLN A 158 -10.07 7.06 -22.61
CA GLN A 158 -10.12 5.62 -22.81
C GLN A 158 -9.08 5.20 -23.85
N MET A 159 -8.16 4.34 -23.46
CA MET A 159 -7.06 3.86 -24.29
C MET A 159 -7.13 2.35 -24.50
N THR A 160 -6.97 1.91 -25.74
CA THR A 160 -6.95 0.49 -26.12
C THR A 160 -5.71 0.21 -26.96
N ILE A 161 -4.80 -0.63 -26.44
CA ILE A 161 -3.67 -1.12 -27.24
C ILE A 161 -4.22 -2.16 -28.19
N THR A 162 -4.31 -1.84 -29.48
CA THR A 162 -4.82 -2.72 -30.55
C THR A 162 -3.70 -3.62 -31.07
N LYS A 163 -2.46 -3.14 -31.02
CA LYS A 163 -1.26 -3.87 -31.42
C LYS A 163 -0.05 -3.34 -30.65
N GLY A 164 0.86 -4.24 -30.27
CA GLY A 164 2.17 -3.87 -29.74
C GLY A 164 2.23 -3.64 -28.23
N ASP A 165 3.01 -2.64 -27.83
CA ASP A 165 3.63 -2.55 -26.51
C ASP A 165 2.89 -1.65 -25.51
N ALA A 166 2.85 -0.34 -25.79
CA ALA A 166 2.47 0.68 -24.81
C ALA A 166 1.90 1.95 -25.46
N GLY A 167 1.23 2.75 -24.64
CA GLY A 167 0.74 4.07 -25.02
C GLY A 167 0.25 4.84 -23.80
N GLY A 168 -0.28 6.03 -24.03
CA GLY A 168 -0.80 6.81 -22.92
C GLY A 168 -1.23 8.21 -23.30
N VAL A 169 -1.13 9.10 -22.32
CA VAL A 169 -1.50 10.51 -22.44
C VAL A 169 -0.29 11.40 -22.21
N PHE A 170 -0.24 12.53 -22.91
CA PHE A 170 0.63 13.63 -22.52
C PHE A 170 -0.19 14.84 -22.08
N PHE A 171 0.41 15.67 -21.24
CA PHE A 171 -0.30 16.82 -20.66
C PHE A 171 0.65 17.95 -20.27
N ARG A 172 0.09 19.16 -20.14
CA ARG A 172 0.84 20.43 -20.03
C ARG A 172 1.91 20.55 -21.12
N GLY A 173 1.54 20.18 -22.34
CA GLY A 173 2.47 20.03 -23.43
C GLY A 173 2.61 21.21 -24.37
N ASN A 174 3.77 21.30 -24.99
CA ASN A 174 4.04 21.97 -26.25
C ASN A 174 4.63 20.92 -27.19
N ARG A 175 3.78 20.40 -28.08
CA ARG A 175 4.16 19.30 -28.97
C ARG A 175 5.27 19.67 -29.94
N SER A 176 5.28 20.91 -30.44
CA SER A 176 6.30 21.40 -31.38
C SER A 176 7.68 21.54 -30.74
N ALA A 177 7.74 21.81 -29.42
CA ALA A 177 8.99 21.89 -28.67
C ALA A 177 9.44 20.54 -28.06
N SER A 178 8.64 19.48 -28.20
CA SER A 178 8.83 18.19 -27.49
C SER A 178 8.90 18.36 -25.97
N GLN A 179 8.05 19.24 -25.42
CA GLN A 179 8.01 19.60 -24.00
C GLN A 179 6.68 19.19 -23.40
N PHE A 180 6.63 18.12 -22.61
CA PHE A 180 5.40 17.64 -21.99
C PHE A 180 5.69 16.61 -20.90
N TYR A 181 4.74 16.40 -20.00
CA TYR A 181 4.69 15.19 -19.17
C TYR A 181 3.98 14.08 -19.94
N LEU A 182 4.45 12.84 -19.82
CA LEU A 182 3.80 11.66 -20.38
C LEU A 182 3.51 10.64 -19.31
N LEU A 183 2.32 10.07 -19.33
CA LEU A 183 1.96 8.89 -18.55
C LEU A 183 1.71 7.72 -19.49
N SER A 184 2.63 6.76 -19.51
CA SER A 184 2.57 5.50 -20.25
C SER A 184 1.98 4.38 -19.41
N ILE A 185 1.21 3.49 -20.03
CA ILE A 185 0.96 2.14 -19.52
C ILE A 185 1.28 1.10 -20.60
N ALA A 186 1.81 -0.04 -20.17
CA ALA A 186 2.18 -1.14 -21.06
C ALA A 186 1.42 -2.43 -20.73
N ARG A 187 1.38 -3.35 -21.70
CA ARG A 187 0.64 -4.63 -21.54
C ARG A 187 1.22 -5.58 -20.50
N ASP A 188 2.45 -5.36 -20.04
CA ASP A 188 3.03 -6.12 -18.92
C ASP A 188 2.49 -5.69 -17.55
N GLY A 189 1.73 -4.59 -17.49
CA GLY A 189 1.19 -4.02 -16.25
C GLY A 189 2.09 -2.96 -15.61
N THR A 190 3.12 -2.51 -16.33
CA THR A 190 3.94 -1.37 -15.92
C THR A 190 3.29 -0.05 -16.32
N PHE A 191 3.56 0.97 -15.52
CA PHE A 191 3.34 2.36 -15.88
C PHE A 191 4.65 3.12 -15.75
N ASP A 192 4.74 4.21 -16.50
CA ASP A 192 5.83 5.17 -16.39
C ASP A 192 5.31 6.59 -16.60
N LEU A 193 5.62 7.48 -15.67
CA LEU A 193 5.41 8.90 -15.76
C LEU A 193 6.77 9.55 -15.91
N PHE A 194 7.00 10.19 -17.05
CA PHE A 194 8.26 10.86 -17.36
C PHE A 194 8.00 12.24 -17.95
N ILE A 195 9.04 13.07 -17.93
CA ILE A 195 9.03 14.41 -18.51
C ILE A 195 9.94 14.43 -19.74
N SER A 196 9.44 14.98 -20.85
CA SER A 196 10.25 15.36 -22.00
C SER A 196 10.59 16.85 -21.89
N LYS A 197 11.88 17.19 -21.96
CA LYS A 197 12.41 18.57 -21.88
C LYS A 197 12.71 19.15 -23.27
N ASP A 198 13.04 18.27 -24.19
CA ASP A 198 13.19 18.53 -25.62
C ASP A 198 13.24 17.18 -26.36
N GLN A 199 13.62 17.17 -27.64
CA GLN A 199 13.67 15.97 -28.48
C GLN A 199 14.65 14.88 -27.98
N ASN A 200 15.67 15.25 -27.20
CA ASN A 200 16.76 14.36 -26.79
C ASN A 200 16.88 14.20 -25.27
N HIS A 201 16.17 15.00 -24.48
CA HIS A 201 16.27 14.96 -23.02
C HIS A 201 14.92 14.61 -22.39
N SER A 202 14.89 13.47 -21.71
CA SER A 202 13.79 13.06 -20.85
C SER A 202 14.28 12.70 -19.44
N SER A 203 13.36 12.61 -18.49
CA SER A 203 13.66 12.15 -17.13
C SER A 203 12.45 11.42 -16.55
N ASP A 204 12.67 10.25 -15.94
CA ASP A 204 11.62 9.53 -15.25
C ASP A 204 11.24 10.23 -13.95
N LEU A 205 9.94 10.35 -13.71
CA LEU A 205 9.39 10.98 -12.51
C LEU A 205 8.80 9.94 -11.56
N ASN A 206 8.11 8.94 -12.09
CA ASN A 206 7.54 7.84 -11.32
C ASN A 206 7.26 6.65 -12.22
N PHE A 207 7.73 5.47 -11.86
CA PHE A 207 7.48 4.24 -12.60
C PHE A 207 7.14 3.10 -11.63
N GLY A 208 6.42 2.11 -12.12
CA GLY A 208 6.03 0.98 -11.28
C GLY A 208 5.08 0.03 -11.98
N ASN A 209 4.33 -0.71 -11.16
CA ASN A 209 3.32 -1.65 -11.64
C ASN A 209 1.96 -1.29 -11.04
N SER A 210 0.89 -1.54 -11.81
CA SER A 210 -0.47 -1.41 -11.32
C SER A 210 -1.30 -2.63 -11.69
N SER A 211 -1.91 -3.26 -10.68
CA SER A 211 -2.88 -4.35 -10.88
C SER A 211 -4.15 -3.87 -11.57
N ALA A 212 -4.40 -2.56 -11.62
CA ALA A 212 -5.51 -1.97 -12.33
C ALA A 212 -5.37 -2.05 -13.85
N ILE A 213 -4.15 -2.24 -14.39
CA ILE A 213 -3.91 -2.29 -15.83
C ILE A 213 -4.46 -3.59 -16.40
N LYS A 214 -5.37 -3.46 -17.38
CA LYS A 214 -5.81 -4.56 -18.22
C LYS A 214 -4.72 -4.86 -19.24
N LYS A 215 -4.19 -6.08 -19.16
CA LYS A 215 -3.00 -6.53 -19.89
C LYS A 215 -3.30 -7.10 -21.28
N SER A 216 -4.52 -7.56 -21.53
CA SER A 216 -4.87 -8.18 -22.82
C SER A 216 -5.05 -7.14 -23.92
N THR A 217 -4.53 -7.41 -25.11
CA THR A 217 -4.76 -6.60 -26.31
C THR A 217 -6.25 -6.43 -26.57
N GLY A 218 -6.65 -5.24 -27.05
CA GLY A 218 -8.05 -4.93 -27.33
C GLY A 218 -8.89 -4.62 -26.08
N GLN A 219 -8.34 -4.72 -24.87
CA GLN A 219 -9.03 -4.27 -23.67
C GLN A 219 -8.75 -2.79 -23.39
N ALA A 220 -9.83 -2.03 -23.23
CA ALA A 220 -9.76 -0.62 -22.91
C ALA A 220 -9.37 -0.36 -21.44
N ASN A 221 -8.36 0.48 -21.24
CA ASN A 221 -7.96 1.06 -19.97
C ASN A 221 -8.40 2.53 -19.92
N LEU A 222 -8.98 2.96 -18.80
CA LEU A 222 -9.28 4.36 -18.54
C LEU A 222 -8.10 5.01 -17.83
N ILE A 223 -7.40 5.91 -18.51
CA ILE A 223 -6.25 6.62 -17.94
C ILE A 223 -6.74 7.99 -17.47
N THR A 224 -6.28 8.44 -16.30
CA THR A 224 -6.63 9.77 -15.80
C THR A 224 -5.45 10.40 -15.09
N VAL A 225 -5.17 11.65 -15.42
CA VAL A 225 -4.26 12.51 -14.66
C VAL A 225 -5.06 13.63 -14.00
N VAL A 226 -4.76 13.93 -12.74
CA VAL A 226 -5.32 15.03 -11.97
C VAL A 226 -4.17 15.94 -11.57
N VAL A 227 -4.16 17.15 -12.10
CA VAL A 227 -3.06 18.10 -11.96
C VAL A 227 -3.53 19.31 -11.16
N ARG A 228 -2.89 19.56 -10.02
CA ARG A 228 -3.19 20.67 -9.08
C ARG A 228 -1.89 21.36 -8.68
N GLY A 229 -1.63 22.55 -9.23
CA GLY A 229 -0.36 23.24 -9.06
C GLY A 229 0.80 22.38 -9.57
N ASN A 230 1.69 21.96 -8.68
CA ASN A 230 2.81 21.07 -9.02
C ASN A 230 2.51 19.59 -8.76
N SER A 231 1.40 19.29 -8.11
CA SER A 231 1.01 17.91 -7.79
C SER A 231 0.30 17.26 -8.96
N ILE A 232 0.82 16.12 -9.41
CA ILE A 232 0.28 15.29 -10.47
C ILE A 232 -0.11 13.96 -9.83
N TYR A 233 -1.39 13.63 -9.85
CA TYR A 233 -1.91 12.31 -9.46
C TYR A 233 -2.35 11.58 -10.71
N PHE A 234 -2.20 10.26 -10.74
CA PHE A 234 -2.72 9.47 -11.85
C PHE A 234 -3.42 8.21 -11.40
N TYR A 235 -4.39 7.83 -12.21
CA TYR A 235 -5.32 6.76 -11.96
C TYR A 235 -5.46 5.92 -13.22
N ILE A 236 -5.58 4.62 -13.01
CA ILE A 236 -5.80 3.64 -14.07
C ILE A 236 -7.06 2.87 -13.71
N ASN A 237 -8.02 2.82 -14.62
CA ASN A 237 -9.34 2.21 -14.39
C ASN A 237 -10.01 2.72 -13.09
N LYS A 238 -9.89 4.05 -12.85
CA LYS A 238 -10.42 4.77 -11.68
C LYS A 238 -9.75 4.41 -10.33
N GLN A 239 -8.68 3.63 -10.34
CA GLN A 239 -7.90 3.28 -9.16
C GLN A 239 -6.62 4.11 -9.11
N TYR A 240 -6.26 4.61 -7.93
CA TYR A 240 -5.02 5.37 -7.73
C TYR A 240 -3.81 4.50 -8.08
N ALA A 241 -2.94 5.03 -8.93
CA ALA A 241 -1.74 4.33 -9.38
C ALA A 241 -0.45 5.01 -8.90
N GLY A 242 -0.47 6.34 -8.73
CA GLY A 242 0.67 7.07 -8.18
C GLY A 242 0.51 8.58 -8.24
N SER A 243 1.54 9.27 -7.77
CA SER A 243 1.65 10.72 -7.87
C SER A 243 3.11 11.18 -7.90
N VAL A 244 3.31 12.41 -8.36
CA VAL A 244 4.59 13.12 -8.29
C VAL A 244 4.33 14.59 -8.04
N ASN A 245 5.34 15.29 -7.52
CA ASN A 245 5.35 16.74 -7.43
C ASN A 245 6.46 17.29 -8.32
N ASP A 246 6.09 17.95 -9.42
CA ASP A 246 7.02 18.55 -10.37
C ASP A 246 6.49 19.92 -10.85
N SER A 247 7.39 20.88 -11.03
CA SER A 247 7.05 22.28 -11.36
C SER A 247 7.59 22.75 -12.71
N THR A 248 8.08 21.82 -13.54
CA THR A 248 8.74 22.16 -14.81
C THR A 248 7.77 22.80 -15.80
N TYR A 249 6.59 22.20 -16.00
CA TYR A 249 5.53 22.77 -16.84
C TYR A 249 4.30 23.10 -16.02
N THR A 250 3.79 24.32 -16.20
CA THR A 250 2.64 24.86 -15.44
C THR A 250 1.33 24.81 -16.22
N GLY A 251 1.42 24.66 -17.55
CA GLY A 251 0.25 24.54 -18.42
C GLY A 251 0.64 24.21 -19.85
N GLY A 252 -0.35 23.80 -20.64
CA GLY A 252 -0.15 23.49 -22.05
C GLY A 252 -1.23 22.55 -22.59
N GLN A 253 -0.99 22.04 -23.78
CA GLN A 253 -1.86 21.13 -24.50
C GLN A 253 -2.04 19.81 -23.74
N VAL A 254 -3.16 19.16 -24.00
CA VAL A 254 -3.34 17.73 -23.73
C VAL A 254 -3.23 16.96 -25.03
N GLY A 255 -2.91 15.68 -24.92
CA GLY A 255 -2.94 14.79 -26.07
C GLY A 255 -2.69 13.34 -25.67
N VAL A 256 -2.36 12.54 -26.66
CA VAL A 256 -2.12 11.11 -26.51
C VAL A 256 -0.77 10.75 -27.11
N PHE A 257 -0.26 9.58 -26.79
CA PHE A 257 0.95 9.07 -27.42
C PHE A 257 0.97 7.55 -27.50
N VAL A 258 1.81 7.06 -28.39
CA VAL A 258 2.13 5.65 -28.60
C VAL A 258 3.62 5.42 -28.38
N ASP A 259 3.98 4.25 -27.84
CA ASP A 259 5.36 3.87 -27.55
C ASP A 259 5.62 2.44 -28.05
N ALA A 260 6.36 2.32 -29.16
CA ALA A 260 6.80 1.03 -29.71
C ALA A 260 8.15 0.66 -29.14
N ARG A 261 8.17 -0.04 -28.00
CA ARG A 261 9.40 -0.44 -27.32
C ARG A 261 10.12 -1.55 -28.09
N THR A 262 9.38 -2.58 -28.46
CA THR A 262 9.92 -3.82 -29.03
C THR A 262 9.32 -4.15 -30.39
N THR A 263 8.11 -3.67 -30.68
CA THR A 263 7.37 -3.96 -31.92
C THR A 263 6.52 -2.78 -32.36
N ALA A 264 6.15 -2.77 -33.65
CA ALA A 264 5.20 -1.80 -34.19
C ALA A 264 3.93 -1.77 -33.33
N THR A 265 3.54 -0.57 -32.90
CA THR A 265 2.49 -0.37 -31.90
C THR A 265 1.41 0.55 -32.46
N ASP A 266 0.16 0.18 -32.21
CA ASP A 266 -1.04 0.96 -32.52
C ASP A 266 -1.94 0.99 -31.29
N VAL A 267 -2.44 2.18 -31.00
CA VAL A 267 -3.26 2.46 -29.82
C VAL A 267 -4.43 3.32 -30.25
N ALA A 268 -5.63 2.81 -29.99
CA ALA A 268 -6.88 3.50 -30.22
C ALA A 268 -7.32 4.25 -28.96
N PHE A 269 -7.78 5.47 -29.13
CA PHE A 269 -8.26 6.36 -28.07
C PHE A 269 -9.70 6.79 -28.33
N ASN A 270 -10.48 6.80 -27.25
CA ASN A 270 -11.88 7.23 -27.25
C ASN A 270 -12.15 8.11 -26.01
N ASN A 271 -13.18 8.94 -26.10
CA ASN A 271 -13.76 9.66 -24.96
C ASN A 271 -12.71 10.44 -24.15
N ALA A 272 -12.07 11.42 -24.77
CA ALA A 272 -11.20 12.36 -24.09
C ALA A 272 -12.05 13.39 -23.34
N GLN A 273 -11.78 13.55 -22.04
CA GLN A 273 -12.51 14.46 -21.17
C GLN A 273 -11.57 15.30 -20.33
N VAL A 274 -11.84 16.60 -20.22
CA VAL A 274 -11.08 17.51 -19.34
C VAL A 274 -12.02 18.27 -18.41
N TRP A 275 -11.73 18.29 -17.12
CA TRP A 275 -12.38 19.16 -16.12
C TRP A 275 -11.37 20.19 -15.62
N LYS A 276 -11.76 21.46 -15.52
CA LYS A 276 -10.94 22.50 -14.87
C LYS A 276 -11.07 22.39 -13.34
N LEU A 277 -9.97 22.61 -12.62
CA LEU A 277 -9.89 22.56 -11.16
C LEU A 277 -9.61 23.92 -10.54
#